data_AF-A0A4R4ZHR1-F1
#
_entry.id   AF-A0A4R4ZHR1-F1
#
_cell.length_a   1.000
_cell.length_b   1.000
_cell.length_c   1.000
_cell.angle_alpha   90.00
_cell.angle_beta   90.00
_cell.angle_gamma   90.00
#
_symmetry.space_group_name_H-M   'P 1'
#
loop_
_entity.id
_entity.type
_entity.pdbx_description
1 polymer ?
#
loop_
_entity_poly.entity_id
_entity_poly.type
_entity_poly.pdbx_seq_one_letter_code
_entity_poly.pdbx_strand_id
1 'polypeptide(L)'
;MSGPPDVDYRDTSLRPAWDALPPALRAALTVALGNEIASVGPSVRSGFTGGFAAPAELVGGRRIFIKASADDLHSYDAYQREAEVVPQLPPEAHAPAILATVHLPAPTVIGERDERAAARPP
;
A
#
# COMPACT_ATOMS: atom_id res chain seq x y z
N MET A 1 6.74 -24.12 32.17
CA MET A 1 6.51 -23.59 30.82
C MET A 1 6.41 -22.07 30.95
N SER A 2 7.27 -21.32 30.26
CA SER A 2 7.14 -19.86 30.26
C SER A 2 5.85 -19.50 29.51
N GLY A 3 5.07 -18.56 30.02
CA GLY A 3 3.87 -18.07 29.34
C GLY A 3 4.20 -17.43 27.99
N PRO A 4 3.17 -17.08 27.19
CA PRO A 4 3.40 -16.33 25.97
C PRO A 4 4.14 -15.02 26.28
N PRO A 5 5.00 -14.55 25.38
CA PRO A 5 5.67 -13.26 25.56
C PRO A 5 4.63 -12.14 25.67
N ASP A 6 4.97 -11.11 26.44
CA ASP A 6 4.19 -9.87 26.43
C ASP A 6 4.48 -9.12 25.12
N VAL A 7 3.44 -8.87 24.32
CA VAL A 7 3.54 -8.30 22.98
C VAL A 7 2.80 -6.97 22.95
N ASP A 8 3.49 -5.87 22.64
CA ASP A 8 2.83 -4.59 22.39
C ASP A 8 2.18 -4.61 21.00
N TYR A 9 0.87 -4.84 20.96
CA TYR A 9 0.08 -4.87 19.72
C TYR A 9 0.01 -3.52 18.98
N ARG A 10 0.55 -2.45 19.56
CA ARG A 10 0.68 -1.15 18.89
C ARG A 10 1.97 -1.05 18.06
N ASP A 11 2.87 -2.02 18.21
CA ASP A 11 4.19 -2.03 17.59
C ASP A 11 4.54 -3.40 16.99
N THR A 12 3.73 -3.84 16.03
CA THR A 12 3.80 -5.17 15.42
C THR A 12 4.20 -5.15 13.95
N SER A 13 4.38 -3.97 13.34
CA SER A 13 4.65 -3.81 11.92
C SER A 13 5.71 -2.74 11.65
N LEU A 14 6.69 -3.11 10.81
CA LEU A 14 7.60 -2.18 10.15
C LEU A 14 7.02 -1.85 8.78
N ARG A 15 6.71 -0.57 8.54
CA ARG A 15 6.07 -0.11 7.30
C ARG A 15 6.92 0.96 6.63
N PRO A 16 6.92 1.05 5.30
CA PRO A 16 7.54 2.17 4.60
C PRO A 16 6.84 3.48 5.00
N ALA A 17 7.56 4.60 4.85
CA ALA A 17 6.99 5.94 4.97
C ALA A 17 6.28 6.36 3.66
N TRP A 18 5.44 7.40 3.72
CA TRP A 18 4.72 7.91 2.55
C TRP A 18 5.64 8.27 1.38
N ASP A 19 6.79 8.89 1.68
CA ASP A 19 7.74 9.33 0.65
C ASP A 19 8.53 8.19 -0.01
N ALA A 20 8.49 7.00 0.58
CA ALA A 20 9.05 5.79 -0.04
C ALA A 20 8.11 5.19 -1.10
N LEU A 21 6.85 5.63 -1.18
CA LEU A 21 5.93 5.18 -2.22
C LEU A 21 6.27 5.81 -3.58
N PRO A 22 6.08 5.08 -4.69
CA PRO A 22 6.30 5.61 -6.03
C PRO A 22 5.55 6.93 -6.25
N PRO A 23 6.20 8.00 -6.77
CA PRO A 23 5.53 9.27 -7.06
C PRO A 23 4.28 9.11 -7.95
N ALA A 24 4.35 8.21 -8.94
CA ALA A 24 3.22 7.90 -9.81
C ALA A 24 2.02 7.34 -9.03
N LEU A 25 2.25 6.51 -8.00
CA LEU A 25 1.19 5.96 -7.16
C LEU A 25 0.52 7.07 -6.34
N ARG A 26 1.31 7.98 -5.77
CA ARG A 26 0.80 9.14 -5.02
C ARG A 26 -0.06 10.07 -5.90
N ALA A 27 0.37 10.29 -7.14
CA ALA A 27 -0.40 11.05 -8.12
C ALA A 27 -1.70 10.33 -8.53
N ALA A 28 -1.63 9.03 -8.82
CA ALA A 28 -2.80 8.24 -9.20
C ALA A 28 -3.84 8.15 -8.07
N LEU A 29 -3.42 8.10 -6.80
CA LEU A 29 -4.31 8.20 -5.64
C LEU A 29 -5.08 9.52 -5.62
N THR A 30 -4.41 10.65 -5.86
CA THR A 30 -5.06 11.97 -5.93
C THR A 30 -6.12 12.01 -7.04
N VAL A 31 -5.82 11.44 -8.21
CA VAL A 31 -6.78 11.33 -9.31
C VAL A 31 -7.99 10.47 -8.93
N ALA A 32 -7.75 9.29 -8.36
CA ALA A 32 -8.81 8.36 -8.00
C ALA A 32 -9.70 8.88 -6.86
N LEU A 33 -9.14 9.65 -5.94
CA LEU A 33 -9.88 10.33 -4.86
C LEU A 33 -10.67 11.54 -5.37
N GLY A 34 -10.33 12.07 -6.56
CA GLY A 34 -10.91 13.30 -7.11
C GLY A 34 -10.60 14.53 -6.26
N ASN A 35 -9.61 14.45 -5.37
CA ASN A 35 -9.24 15.51 -4.43
C ASN A 35 -7.77 15.34 -4.00
N GLU A 36 -7.10 16.45 -3.73
CA GLU A 36 -5.71 16.47 -3.32
C GLU A 36 -5.52 15.98 -1.87
N ILE A 37 -4.41 15.27 -1.65
CA ILE A 37 -3.96 14.87 -0.32
C ILE A 37 -3.14 16.02 0.27
N ALA A 38 -3.69 16.70 1.27
CA ALA A 38 -3.06 17.85 1.92
C ALA A 38 -1.91 17.45 2.86
N SER A 39 -2.08 16.36 3.61
CA SER A 39 -1.02 15.82 4.47
C SER A 39 -1.20 14.33 4.72
N VAL A 40 -0.10 13.65 5.03
CA VAL A 40 -0.07 12.24 5.41
C VAL A 40 0.67 12.12 6.73
N GLY A 41 0.05 11.47 7.71
CA GLY A 41 0.66 11.21 9.00
C GLY A 41 1.71 10.10 8.93
N PRO A 42 2.38 9.81 10.06
CA PRO A 42 3.31 8.69 10.13
C PRO A 42 2.58 7.36 9.91
N SER A 43 3.28 6.39 9.30
CA SER A 43 2.78 5.04 9.15
C SER A 43 2.47 4.41 10.51
N VAL A 44 1.31 3.77 10.63
CA VAL A 44 0.90 3.11 11.88
C VAL A 44 1.77 1.88 12.12
N ARG A 45 2.20 1.68 13.37
CA ARG A 45 3.07 0.55 13.74
C ARG A 45 2.30 -0.71 14.13
N SER A 46 0.98 -0.62 14.25
CA SER A 46 0.11 -1.77 14.52
C SER A 46 -0.24 -2.55 13.25
N GLY A 47 -0.84 -3.73 13.45
CA GLY A 47 -1.30 -4.62 12.37
C GLY A 47 -0.31 -5.75 12.06
N PHE A 48 -0.63 -6.54 11.04
CA PHE A 48 0.07 -7.80 10.74
C PHE A 48 0.59 -7.87 9.29
N THR A 49 0.51 -6.76 8.57
CA THR A 49 0.98 -6.62 7.18
C THR A 49 2.16 -5.65 7.11
N GLY A 50 3.11 -5.88 6.19
CA GLY A 50 4.29 -5.02 5.98
C GLY A 50 4.07 -3.82 5.05
N GLY A 51 2.92 -3.75 4.37
CA GLY A 51 2.58 -2.64 3.47
C GLY A 51 2.48 -1.28 4.18
N PHE A 52 2.51 -0.20 3.41
CA PHE A 52 2.21 1.13 3.90
C PHE A 52 0.79 1.20 4.48
N ALA A 53 0.64 1.86 5.63
CA ALA A 53 -0.66 2.12 6.24
C ALA A 53 -0.58 3.40 7.08
N ALA A 54 -1.32 4.45 6.73
CA ALA A 54 -1.26 5.72 7.45
C ALA A 54 -2.57 6.53 7.34
N PRO A 55 -2.89 7.37 8.34
CA PRO A 55 -3.93 8.39 8.20
C PRO A 55 -3.45 9.52 7.25
N ALA A 56 -4.39 10.10 6.52
CA ALA A 56 -4.14 11.26 5.67
C ALA A 56 -5.31 12.25 5.75
N GLU A 57 -5.06 13.49 5.37
CA GLU A 57 -6.04 14.55 5.28
C GLU A 57 -6.12 15.05 3.84
N LEU A 58 -7.33 15.11 3.30
CA LEU A 58 -7.61 15.71 1.99
C LEU A 58 -7.76 17.22 2.13
N VAL A 59 -7.53 17.94 1.03
CA VAL A 59 -7.91 19.35 0.94
C VAL A 59 -9.40 19.50 1.25
N GLY A 60 -9.73 20.41 2.16
CA GLY A 60 -11.08 20.56 2.73
C GLY A 60 -11.30 19.82 4.06
N GLY A 61 -10.27 19.18 4.63
CA GLY A 61 -10.26 18.69 6.01
C GLY A 61 -10.83 17.28 6.21
N ARG A 62 -11.19 16.58 5.12
CA ARG A 62 -11.68 15.20 5.21
C ARG A 62 -10.51 14.27 5.54
N ARG A 63 -10.62 13.52 6.64
CA ARG A 63 -9.64 12.50 7.03
C ARG A 63 -9.93 11.16 6.36
N ILE A 64 -8.89 10.50 5.88
CA ILE A 64 -8.92 9.19 5.24
C ILE A 64 -7.82 8.28 5.81
N PHE A 65 -7.87 7.00 5.47
CA PHE A 65 -6.82 6.04 5.78
C PHE A 65 -6.34 5.39 4.50
N ILE A 66 -5.03 5.38 4.27
CA ILE A 66 -4.43 4.86 3.05
C ILE A 66 -3.68 3.58 3.39
N LYS A 67 -3.91 2.53 2.60
CA LYS A 67 -3.14 1.28 2.59
C LYS A 67 -2.52 1.12 1.21
N ALA A 68 -1.23 0.78 1.14
CA ALA A 68 -0.55 0.52 -0.12
C ALA A 68 0.49 -0.59 0.04
N SER A 69 0.65 -1.42 -0.99
CA SER A 69 1.61 -2.53 -1.01
C SER A 69 2.22 -2.66 -2.39
N ALA A 70 3.47 -3.11 -2.46
CA ALA A 70 4.00 -3.68 -3.69
C ALA A 70 3.35 -5.05 -3.95
N ASP A 71 3.18 -5.40 -5.21
CA ASP A 71 2.46 -6.59 -5.67
C ASP A 71 3.13 -7.92 -5.25
N ASP A 72 4.42 -7.90 -4.95
CA ASP A 72 5.21 -9.05 -4.51
C ASP A 72 5.14 -9.32 -3.00
N LEU A 73 4.49 -8.44 -2.24
CA LEU A 73 4.31 -8.60 -0.79
C LEU A 73 2.96 -9.25 -0.48
N HIS A 74 2.94 -10.13 0.52
CA HIS A 74 1.70 -10.75 1.02
C HIS A 74 0.61 -9.72 1.43
N SER A 75 1.00 -8.50 1.80
CA SER A 75 0.07 -7.41 2.10
C SER A 75 -0.78 -7.00 0.90
N TYR A 76 -0.31 -7.20 -0.33
CA TYR A 76 -1.07 -6.88 -1.53
C TYR A 76 -2.32 -7.75 -1.64
N ASP A 77 -2.18 -9.07 -1.53
CA ASP A 77 -3.30 -10.01 -1.58
C ASP A 77 -4.34 -9.70 -0.50
N ALA A 78 -3.87 -9.38 0.71
CA ALA A 78 -4.73 -8.98 1.81
C ALA A 78 -5.53 -7.70 1.49
N TYR A 79 -4.88 -6.68 0.91
CA TYR A 79 -5.55 -5.43 0.55
C TYR A 79 -6.50 -5.57 -0.64
N GLN A 80 -6.16 -6.40 -1.62
CA GLN A 80 -7.08 -6.76 -2.72
C GLN A 80 -8.33 -7.43 -2.16
N ARG A 81 -8.15 -8.40 -1.26
CA ARG A 81 -9.28 -9.09 -0.63
C ARG A 81 -10.13 -8.15 0.22
N GLU A 82 -9.52 -7.22 0.95
CA GLU A 82 -10.25 -6.20 1.72
C GLU A 82 -11.08 -5.31 0.80
N ALA A 83 -10.49 -4.83 -0.30
CA ALA A 83 -11.18 -4.00 -1.29
C ALA A 83 -12.34 -4.73 -1.99
N GLU A 84 -12.23 -6.05 -2.17
CA GLU A 84 -13.29 -6.90 -2.71
C GLU A 84 -14.42 -7.13 -1.69
N VAL A 85 -14.07 -7.48 -0.46
CA VAL A 85 -15.04 -7.95 0.55
C VAL A 85 -15.76 -6.80 1.25
N VAL A 86 -15.05 -5.74 1.62
CA VAL A 86 -15.60 -4.65 2.45
C VAL A 86 -16.85 -4.00 1.83
N PRO A 87 -16.90 -3.67 0.52
CA PRO A 87 -18.09 -3.10 -0.10
C PRO A 87 -19.31 -4.01 -0.10
N GLN A 88 -19.12 -5.32 0.12
CA GLN A 88 -20.18 -6.33 0.15
C GLN A 88 -20.68 -6.60 1.57
N LEU A 89 -20.03 -6.05 2.59
CA LEU A 89 -20.44 -6.25 3.97
C LEU A 89 -21.77 -5.53 4.25
N PRO A 90 -22.64 -6.14 5.07
CA PRO A 90 -23.89 -5.52 5.44
C PRO A 90 -23.62 -4.26 6.30
N PRO A 91 -24.49 -3.23 6.28
CA PRO A 91 -24.28 -1.98 7.03
C PRO A 91 -24.01 -2.17 8.53
N GLU A 92 -24.57 -3.23 9.12
CA GLU A 92 -24.41 -3.63 10.52
C GLU A 92 -22.98 -4.06 10.87
N ALA A 93 -22.15 -4.38 9.88
CA ALA A 93 -20.74 -4.67 10.09
C ALA A 93 -19.91 -3.42 10.45
N HIS A 94 -20.47 -2.22 10.24
CA HIS A 94 -19.80 -0.93 10.49
C HIS A 94 -18.39 -0.83 9.88
N ALA A 95 -18.19 -1.49 8.73
CA ALA A 95 -16.91 -1.48 8.04
C ALA A 95 -16.63 -0.09 7.42
N PRO A 96 -15.36 0.34 7.35
CA PRO A 96 -15.00 1.57 6.66
C PRO A 96 -15.36 1.51 5.17
N ALA A 97 -15.87 2.60 4.60
CA ALA A 97 -16.12 2.67 3.16
C ALA A 97 -14.80 2.70 2.37
N ILE A 98 -14.69 1.89 1.31
CA ILE A 98 -13.62 2.01 0.32
C ILE A 98 -13.90 3.24 -0.56
N LEU A 99 -13.03 4.24 -0.49
CA LEU A 99 -13.21 5.49 -1.24
C LEU A 99 -12.70 5.41 -2.68
N ALA A 100 -11.57 4.72 -2.86
CA ALA A 100 -10.93 4.52 -4.15
C ALA A 100 -9.96 3.34 -4.05
N THR A 101 -9.69 2.69 -5.18
CA THR A 101 -8.61 1.73 -5.36
C THR A 101 -7.78 2.15 -6.56
N VAL A 102 -6.48 1.94 -6.49
CA VAL A 102 -5.53 2.24 -7.57
C VAL A 102 -4.51 1.12 -7.62
N HIS A 103 -4.18 0.69 -8.83
CA HIS A 103 -3.08 -0.23 -9.08
C HIS A 103 -2.19 0.37 -10.17
N LEU A 104 -0.88 0.30 -9.97
CA LEU A 104 0.10 0.62 -10.99
C LEU A 104 0.92 -0.63 -11.25
N PRO A 105 1.02 -1.07 -12.51
CA PRO A 105 1.89 -2.19 -12.84
C PRO A 105 3.33 -1.85 -12.50
N ALA A 106 4.10 -2.85 -12.08
CA ALA A 106 5.53 -2.70 -11.88
C ALA A 106 6.19 -2.11 -13.14
N PRO A 107 7.19 -1.23 -13.00
CA PRO A 107 7.87 -0.65 -14.14
C PRO A 107 8.47 -1.78 -14.99
N THR A 108 8.11 -1.81 -16.28
CA THR A 108 8.71 -2.75 -17.22
C THR A 108 10.16 -2.35 -17.45
N VAL A 109 11.10 -3.14 -16.93
CA VAL A 109 12.52 -2.99 -17.28
C VAL A 109 12.71 -3.59 -18.67
N ILE A 110 12.82 -2.75 -19.69
CA ILE A 110 13.27 -3.18 -21.02
C ILE A 110 14.80 -3.24 -20.97
N GLY A 111 15.36 -4.44 -20.85
CA GLY A 111 16.81 -4.63 -20.94
C GLY A 111 17.30 -4.40 -22.37
N GLU A 112 18.36 -3.60 -22.54
CA GLU A 112 19.17 -3.64 -23.76
C GLU A 112 19.78 -5.03 -23.88
N ARG A 113 19.54 -5.72 -25.00
CA ARG A 113 20.30 -6.93 -25.33
C ARG A 113 21.75 -6.51 -25.53
N ASP A 114 22.64 -6.98 -24.66
CA ASP A 114 24.08 -6.86 -24.89
C ASP A 114 24.44 -7.77 -26.08
N GLU A 115 24.53 -7.19 -27.28
CA GLU A 115 24.89 -7.90 -28.51
C GLU A 115 26.39 -8.30 -28.55
N ARG A 116 27.17 -8.09 -27.48
CA ARG A 116 28.60 -8.42 -27.42
C ARG A 116 28.96 -9.85 -27.02
N ALA A 117 28.01 -10.80 -27.05
CA ALA A 117 28.31 -12.22 -26.79
C ALA A 117 28.49 -13.10 -28.05
N ALA A 118 28.31 -12.55 -29.27
CA ALA A 118 28.30 -13.35 -30.50
C ALA A 118 29.60 -13.34 -31.33
N ALA A 119 30.72 -12.86 -30.80
CA ALA A 119 32.00 -12.83 -31.51
C ALA A 119 33.12 -13.51 -30.74
N ARG A 120 33.15 -14.85 -30.76
CA ARG A 120 34.38 -15.62 -30.61
C ARG A 120 34.50 -16.57 -31.81
N PRO A 121 35.44 -16.35 -32.75
CA PRO A 121 35.65 -17.23 -33.91
C PRO A 121 36.44 -18.50 -33.49
N PRO A 122 36.51 -19.53 -34.36
CA PRO A 122 36.69 -20.94 -33.99
C PRO A 122 38.07 -21.29 -33.44
#